data_AF-A0A3M1BLP4-F1
#
_entry.id   AF-A0A3M1BLP4-F1
#
_cell.length_a   1.000
_cell.length_b   1.000
_cell.length_c   1.000
_cell.angle_alpha   90.00
_cell.angle_beta   90.00
_cell.angle_gamma   90.00
#
_symmetry.space_group_name_H-M   'P 1'
#
loop_
_entity.id
_entity.type
_entity.pdbx_description
1 polymer ?
#
loop_
_entity_poly.entity_id
_entity_poly.type
_entity_poly.pdbx_seq_one_letter_code
_entity_poly.pdbx_strand_id
1 'polypeptide(L)' 'MRIPRHLAVIMDGNGRWARERGLPRIAGHYEGVKRAEELVDACMELGIRWLTLFTFSTENWKRPEIEVKGLMRLLEVYL' A
#
# COMPACT_ATOMS: atom_id res chain seq x y z
N MET A 1 -23.02 7.43 -12.79
CA MET A 1 -21.54 7.53 -12.91
C MET A 1 -21.04 6.39 -13.77
N ARG A 2 -19.95 6.57 -14.53
CA ARG A 2 -19.31 5.50 -15.30
C ARG A 2 -18.21 4.85 -14.46
N ILE A 3 -18.37 3.58 -14.12
CA ILE A 3 -17.38 2.83 -13.33
C ILE A 3 -16.24 2.35 -14.25
N PRO A 4 -14.96 2.53 -13.87
CA PRO A 4 -13.84 2.01 -14.65
C PRO A 4 -13.75 0.49 -14.55
N ARG A 5 -13.29 -0.16 -15.62
CA ARG A 5 -13.02 -1.61 -15.59
C ARG A 5 -11.75 -1.95 -14.81
N HIS A 6 -10.80 -1.02 -14.75
CA HIS A 6 -9.49 -1.20 -14.12
C HIS A 6 -9.09 0.08 -13.38
N LEU A 7 -8.71 -0.08 -12.11
CA LEU A 7 -8.12 0.96 -11.28
C LEU A 7 -6.66 0.60 -10.95
N ALA A 8 -5.74 1.54 -11.15
CA ALA A 8 -4.35 1.41 -10.72
C ALA A 8 -4.07 2.49 -9.66
N VAL A 9 -3.42 2.10 -8.56
CA VAL A 9 -3.21 2.94 -7.38
C VAL A 9 -1.76 2.93 -6.97
N ILE A 10 -1.18 4.13 -6.81
CA ILE A 10 0.13 4.32 -6.20
C ILE A 10 -0.09 4.62 -4.72
N MET A 11 0.33 3.70 -3.85
CA MET A 11 0.14 3.82 -2.41
C MET A 11 1.27 4.65 -1.78
N ASP A 12 1.14 5.97 -1.80
CA ASP A 12 2.12 6.90 -1.22
C ASP A 12 1.64 7.49 0.12
N GLY A 13 2.58 8.04 0.90
CA GLY A 13 2.28 8.80 2.11
C GLY A 13 2.39 8.02 3.41
N ASN A 14 2.50 6.69 3.39
CA ASN A 14 2.62 5.83 4.57
C ASN A 14 3.68 6.32 5.58
N GLY A 15 4.89 6.63 5.10
CA GLY A 15 5.96 7.12 5.96
C GLY A 15 5.73 8.53 6.52
N ARG A 16 5.02 9.41 5.79
CA ARG A 16 4.64 10.75 6.27
C ARG A 16 3.56 10.63 7.34
N TRP A 17 2.54 9.81 7.09
CA TRP A 17 1.46 9.52 8.03
C TRP A 17 1.96 9.03 9.38
N ALA A 18 2.96 8.12 9.37
CA ALA A 18 3.59 7.63 10.60
C ALA A 18 4.37 8.74 11.32
N ARG A 19 5.15 9.53 10.57
CA ARG A 19 5.96 10.62 11.14
C ARG A 19 5.10 11.68 11.83
N GLU A 20 3.98 12.07 11.23
CA GLU A 20 3.02 13.03 11.80
C GLU A 20 2.40 12.55 13.12
N ARG A 21 2.45 11.24 13.38
CA ARG A 21 1.92 10.58 14.59
C ARG A 21 3.02 10.18 15.57
N GLY A 22 4.27 10.54 15.32
CA GLY A 22 5.41 10.12 16.16
C GLY A 22 5.69 8.61 16.12
N LEU A 23 5.22 7.91 15.08
CA LEU A 23 5.36 6.46 14.93
C LEU A 23 6.55 6.10 14.03
N PRO A 24 7.14 4.89 14.20
CA PRO A 24 8.08 4.34 13.25
C PRO A 24 7.46 4.25 11.84
N ARG A 25 8.26 4.50 10.79
CA ARG A 25 7.79 4.48 9.38
C ARG A 25 7.05 3.19 9.02
N ILE A 26 7.48 2.05 9.54
CA ILE A 26 6.86 0.75 9.28
C ILE A 26 5.39 0.70 9.75
N ALA A 27 5.02 1.40 10.82
CA ALA A 27 3.64 1.47 11.29
C ALA A 27 2.71 2.08 10.25
N GLY A 28 3.18 3.06 9.48
CA GLY A 28 2.42 3.63 8.37
C GLY A 28 2.25 2.66 7.21
N HIS A 29 3.22 1.75 6.99
CA HIS A 29 3.07 0.71 5.99
C HIS A 29 2.05 -0.35 6.40
N TYR A 30 1.99 -0.74 7.68
CA TYR A 30 0.89 -1.58 8.21
C TYR A 30 -0.48 -0.91 8.02
N GLU A 31 -0.59 0.39 8.28
CA GLU A 31 -1.84 1.12 8.03
C GLU A 31 -2.18 1.15 6.53
N GLY A 32 -1.17 1.33 5.67
CA GLY A 32 -1.35 1.26 4.22
C GLY A 32 -1.90 -0.08 3.73
N VAL A 33 -1.52 -1.19 4.36
CA VAL A 33 -2.07 -2.52 4.04
C VAL A 33 -3.56 -2.60 4.37
N LYS A 34 -3.99 -2.11 5.54
CA LYS A 34 -5.42 -2.07 5.89
C LYS A 34 -6.24 -1.25 4.88
N ARG A 35 -5.68 -0.14 4.40
CA ARG A 35 -6.33 0.67 3.34
C ARG A 35 -6.38 -0.05 1.99
N ALA A 36 -5.39 -0.90 1.70
CA ALA A 36 -5.43 -1.74 0.51
C ALA A 36 -6.56 -2.78 0.60
N GLU A 37 -6.76 -3.40 1.77
CA GLU A 37 -7.89 -4.32 2.02
C GLU A 37 -9.24 -3.62 1.83
N GLU A 38 -9.44 -2.45 2.46
CA GLU A 38 -10.65 -1.64 2.28
C GLU A 38 -10.90 -1.26 0.81
N LEU A 39 -9.83 -1.01 0.05
CA LEU A 39 -9.93 -0.66 -1.37
C LEU A 39 -10.31 -1.85 -2.25
N VAL A 40 -9.86 -3.05 -1.89
CA VAL A 40 -10.29 -4.30 -2.56
C VAL A 40 -11.79 -4.49 -2.36
N ASP A 41 -12.29 -4.34 -1.13
CA ASP A 41 -13.71 -4.45 -0.83
C ASP A 41 -14.54 -3.42 -1.60
N ALA A 42 -14.11 -2.16 -1.59
CA ALA A 42 -14.78 -1.10 -2.35
C ALA A 42 -14.78 -1.37 -3.86
N CYS A 43 -13.69 -1.92 -4.42
CA CYS A 43 -13.64 -2.29 -5.84
C CYS A 43 -14.64 -3.40 -6.16
N MET A 44 -14.80 -4.39 -5.28
CA MET A 44 -15.79 -5.46 -5.44
C MET A 44 -17.22 -4.91 -5.41
N GLU A 45 -17.55 -4.07 -4.43
CA GLU A 45 -18.88 -3.44 -4.30
C GLU A 45 -19.24 -2.57 -5.51
N LEU A 46 -18.27 -1.80 -6.02
CA LEU A 46 -18.46 -0.93 -7.17
C LEU A 46 -18.45 -1.66 -8.52
N GLY A 47 -18.04 -2.94 -8.56
CA GLY A 47 -17.93 -3.71 -9.80
C GLY A 47 -16.69 -3.38 -10.65
N ILE A 48 -15.63 -2.87 -10.02
CA ILE A 48 -14.32 -2.67 -10.68
C ILE A 48 -13.65 -4.04 -10.83
N ARG A 49 -13.41 -4.46 -12.06
CA ARG A 49 -12.94 -5.84 -12.35
C ARG A 49 -11.46 -6.07 -12.13
N TRP A 50 -10.65 -5.02 -12.20
CA TRP A 50 -9.20 -5.10 -12.06
C TRP A 50 -8.71 -4.01 -11.11
N LEU A 51 -7.90 -4.40 -10.12
CA LEU A 51 -7.19 -3.48 -9.23
C LEU A 51 -5.70 -3.79 -9.33
N THR A 52 -4.88 -2.77 -9.58
CA THR A 52 -3.42 -2.87 -9.53
C THR A 52 -2.90 -1.93 -8.45
N LEU A 53 -2.21 -2.48 -7.47
CA LEU A 53 -1.58 -1.71 -6.41
C LEU A 53 -0.07 -1.65 -6.65
N PHE A 54 0.47 -0.44 -6.70
CA PHE A 54 1.92 -0.25 -6.80
C PHE A 54 2.54 -0.31 -5.40
N THR A 55 2.93 -1.51 -5.00
CA THR A 55 3.36 -1.85 -3.64
C THR A 55 4.86 -1.61 -3.41
N PHE A 56 5.71 -1.85 -4.41
CA PHE A 56 7.16 -1.72 -4.29
C PHE A 56 7.80 -1.38 -5.65
N SER A 57 8.68 -0.38 -5.69
CA SER A 57 9.40 0.06 -6.90
C SER A 57 10.89 -0.28 -6.89
N THR A 58 11.55 -0.19 -8.05
CA THR A 58 13.01 -0.31 -8.17
C THR A 58 13.77 0.70 -7.31
N GLU A 59 13.23 1.90 -7.12
CA GLU A 59 13.80 2.95 -6.30
C GLU A 59 13.65 2.67 -4.81
N ASN A 60 12.69 1.83 -4.40
CA ASN A 60 12.51 1.48 -2.99
C ASN A 60 13.68 0.66 -2.44
N TRP A 61 14.46 -0.01 -3.29
CA TRP A 61 15.73 -0.64 -2.91
C TRP A 61 16.79 0.34 -2.40
N LYS A 62 16.68 1.63 -2.73
CA LYS A 62 17.61 2.68 -2.25
C LYS A 62 17.31 3.15 -0.82
N ARG A 63 16.24 2.65 -0.19
CA ARG A 63 15.88 2.97 1.20
C ARG A 63 16.78 2.23 2.19
N PRO A 64 16.82 2.63 3.48
CA PRO A 64 17.57 1.92 4.50
C PRO A 64 17.20 0.43 4.55
N GLU A 65 18.20 -0.45 4.69
CA GLU A 65 18.03 -1.91 4.63
C GLU A 65 16.97 -2.42 5.62
N ILE A 66 16.90 -1.83 6.82
CA ILE A 66 15.91 -2.19 7.83
C ILE A 66 14.47 -1.85 7.39
N GLU A 67 14.28 -0.77 6.64
CA GLU A 67 12.97 -0.40 6.07
C GLU A 67 12.61 -1.38 4.94
N VAL A 68 13.57 -1.71 4.07
CA VAL A 68 13.35 -2.69 2.99
C VAL A 68 12.99 -4.05 3.54
N LYS A 69 13.70 -4.55 4.56
CA LYS A 69 13.37 -5.82 5.23
C LYS A 69 11.97 -5.81 5.85
N GLY A 70 11.58 -4.71 6.50
CA GLY A 70 10.23 -4.55 7.03
C GLY A 70 9.16 -4.58 5.93
N LEU A 71 9.40 -3.92 4.80
CA LEU A 71 8.49 -3.92 3.64
C LEU A 71 8.37 -5.33 3.02
N MET A 72 9.48 -6.04 2.84
CA MET A 72 9.46 -7.40 2.30
C MET A 72 8.71 -8.36 3.22
N ARG A 73 8.88 -8.23 4.53
CA ARG A 73 8.14 -9.04 5.50
C ARG A 73 6.64 -8.76 5.45
N LEU A 74 6.24 -7.50 5.25
CA LEU A 74 4.84 -7.16 5.01
C LEU A 74 4.31 -7.85 3.75
N LEU A 75 5.04 -7.75 2.63
CA LEU A 75 4.64 -8.40 1.39
C LEU A 75 4.52 -9.92 1.55
N GLU A 76 5.44 -10.57 2.25
CA GLU A 76 5.40 -12.02 2.53
C GLU A 76 4.18 -12.45 3.37
N VAL A 77 3.67 -11.57 4.24
CA VAL A 77 2.51 -11.88 5.09
C VAL A 77 1.19 -11.72 4.34
N TYR A 78 1.13 -10.80 3.38
CA TYR A 78 -0.11 -10.36 2.74
C TYR A 78 -0.24 -10.78 1.26
N LEU A 79 0.79 -11.40 0.67
CA LEU A 79 0.78 -12.00 -0.67
C LEU A 79 1.07 -13.50 -0.60
#